data_AF-A0A2Z4UQQ3-F1
#
_entry.id   AF-A0A2Z4UQQ3-F1
#
_cell.length_a   1.000
_cell.length_b   1.000
_cell.length_c   1.000
_cell.angle_alpha   90.00
_cell.angle_beta   90.00
_cell.angle_gamma   90.00
#
_symmetry.space_group_name_H-M   'P 1'
#
loop_
_entity.id
_entity.type
_entity.pdbx_description
1 polymer ?
#
loop_
_entity_poly.entity_id
_entity_poly.type
_entity_poly.pdbx_seq_one_letter_code
_entity_poly.pdbx_strand_id
1 'polypeptide(L)'
;MTVIQERPATDARNLIGAKLRATLVSNMQAKFPELTDDKADRGVGQMIAFLAAGAYSDTPLSPSPLVDDFWHAFLLHTQAYQDFCSGTIGKFVHHQPGFLDKEEHGGGKALRARTVDAIVASGFVIDMEFWPELDLADCSQCHANCHNSPKYA
;
A
#
# COMPACT_ATOMS: atom_id res chain seq x y z
N MET A 1 4.69 -33.48 17.91
CA MET A 1 5.24 -32.12 17.97
C MET A 1 5.34 -31.62 16.54
N THR A 2 4.38 -30.82 16.09
CA THR A 2 4.42 -30.25 14.74
C THR A 2 5.26 -28.98 14.81
N VAL A 3 6.42 -29.00 14.17
CA VAL A 3 7.26 -27.81 14.05
C VAL A 3 6.59 -26.89 13.03
N ILE A 4 5.99 -25.79 13.50
CA ILE A 4 5.52 -24.72 12.61
C ILE A 4 6.79 -24.02 12.11
N GLN A 5 7.15 -24.27 10.87
CA GLN A 5 8.26 -23.58 10.23
C GLN A 5 7.75 -22.21 9.79
N GLU A 6 8.06 -21.16 10.55
CA GLU A 6 7.75 -19.78 10.16
C GLU A 6 8.51 -19.46 8.86
N ARG A 7 7.76 -19.22 7.78
CA ARG A 7 8.36 -18.76 6.52
C ARG A 7 8.84 -17.32 6.72
N PRO A 8 10.05 -16.97 6.25
CA PRO A 8 10.49 -15.58 6.28
C PRO A 8 9.53 -14.72 5.45
N ALA A 9 9.23 -13.53 5.94
CA ALA A 9 8.37 -12.59 5.24
C ALA A 9 8.96 -12.22 3.87
N THR A 10 8.08 -12.09 2.88
CA THR A 10 8.43 -11.77 1.50
C THR A 10 8.60 -10.26 1.35
N ASP A 11 9.70 -9.84 0.73
CA ASP A 11 9.87 -8.46 0.33
C ASP A 11 9.06 -8.17 -0.95
N ALA A 12 8.02 -7.36 -0.81
CA ALA A 12 7.10 -7.02 -1.88
C ALA A 12 7.75 -6.25 -3.05
N ARG A 13 8.94 -5.64 -2.85
CA ARG A 13 9.71 -4.99 -3.95
C ARG A 13 10.07 -5.96 -5.08
N ASN A 14 10.10 -7.27 -4.78
CA ASN A 14 10.42 -8.33 -5.73
C ASN A 14 9.24 -8.68 -6.65
N LEU A 15 8.05 -8.15 -6.40
CA LEU A 15 6.86 -8.35 -7.24
C LEU A 15 6.83 -7.41 -8.46
N ILE A 16 7.77 -6.47 -8.57
CA ILE A 16 7.94 -5.60 -9.73
C ILE A 16 9.38 -5.62 -10.23
N GLY A 17 9.55 -5.39 -11.54
CA GLY A 17 10.89 -5.32 -12.15
C GLY A 17 11.70 -4.11 -11.66
N ALA A 18 13.03 -4.28 -11.59
CA ALA A 18 13.94 -3.24 -11.08
C ALA A 18 13.82 -1.90 -11.82
N LYS A 19 13.55 -1.92 -13.13
CA LYS A 19 13.34 -0.70 -13.93
C LYS A 19 12.10 0.08 -13.46
N LEU A 20 10.97 -0.60 -13.27
CA LEU A 20 9.74 0.03 -12.79
C LEU A 20 9.94 0.57 -11.37
N ARG A 21 10.60 -0.22 -10.49
CA ARG A 21 10.93 0.23 -9.14
C ARG A 21 11.76 1.52 -9.15
N ALA A 22 12.82 1.59 -9.96
CA ALA A 22 13.64 2.79 -10.10
C ALA A 22 12.83 4.00 -10.61
N THR A 23 11.92 3.79 -11.58
CA THR A 23 11.01 4.85 -12.05
C THR A 23 10.12 5.37 -10.93
N LEU A 24 9.52 4.49 -10.12
CA LEU A 24 8.68 4.91 -9.00
C LEU A 24 9.48 5.65 -7.92
N VAL A 25 10.69 5.17 -7.60
CA VAL A 25 11.63 5.86 -6.70
C VAL A 25 11.93 7.28 -7.21
N SER A 26 12.32 7.43 -8.48
CA SER A 26 12.62 8.74 -9.07
C SER A 26 11.40 9.67 -9.07
N ASN A 27 10.20 9.17 -9.35
CA ASN A 27 8.97 9.96 -9.29
C ASN A 27 8.70 10.49 -7.87
N MET A 28 8.94 9.65 -6.86
CA MET A 28 8.72 10.02 -5.47
C MET A 28 9.76 11.01 -4.96
N GLN A 29 11.03 10.86 -5.35
CA GLN A 29 12.08 11.83 -5.03
C GLN A 29 11.87 13.17 -5.74
N ALA A 30 11.31 13.16 -6.95
CA ALA A 30 10.95 14.40 -7.65
C ALA A 30 9.81 15.14 -6.94
N LYS A 31 8.87 14.41 -6.30
CA LYS A 31 7.77 14.98 -5.52
C LYS A 31 8.19 15.39 -4.10
N PHE A 32 9.07 14.60 -3.48
CA PHE A 32 9.57 14.79 -2.11
C PHE A 32 11.10 14.78 -2.12
N PRO A 33 11.76 15.93 -2.37
CA PRO A 33 13.22 16.01 -2.49
C PRO A 33 14.00 15.56 -1.23
N GLU A 34 13.36 15.57 -0.07
CA GLU A 34 13.91 15.09 1.21
C GLU A 34 13.88 13.56 1.36
N LEU A 35 13.19 12.85 0.47
CA LEU A 35 13.07 11.40 0.52
C LEU A 35 14.38 10.75 0.09
N THR A 36 15.06 10.08 1.02
CA THR A 36 16.30 9.35 0.73
C THR A 36 16.03 8.19 -0.24
N ASP A 37 17.07 7.75 -0.95
CA ASP A 37 16.98 6.59 -1.86
C ASP A 37 16.49 5.32 -1.15
N ASP A 38 17.05 5.03 0.04
CA ASP A 38 16.62 3.89 0.88
C ASP A 38 15.13 3.97 1.25
N LYS A 39 14.67 5.14 1.70
CA LYS A 39 13.28 5.33 2.11
C LYS A 39 12.33 5.29 0.90
N ALA A 40 12.74 5.82 -0.24
CA ALA A 40 11.97 5.72 -1.47
C ALA A 40 11.81 4.25 -1.92
N ASP A 41 12.89 3.47 -1.92
CA ASP A 41 12.85 2.06 -2.32
C ASP A 41 12.01 1.21 -1.36
N ARG A 42 12.18 1.40 -0.03
CA ARG A 42 11.33 0.76 1.00
C ARG A 42 9.86 1.13 0.84
N GLY A 43 9.56 2.39 0.53
CA GLY A 43 8.20 2.87 0.34
C GLY A 43 7.49 2.24 -0.87
N VAL A 44 8.21 2.00 -1.97
CA VAL A 44 7.68 1.20 -3.08
C VAL A 44 7.30 -0.20 -2.60
N GLY A 45 8.13 -0.82 -1.76
CA GLY A 45 7.80 -2.11 -1.14
C GLY A 45 6.50 -2.08 -0.33
N GLN A 46 6.33 -1.09 0.54
CA GLN A 46 5.13 -0.96 1.38
C GLN A 46 3.87 -0.71 0.55
N MET A 47 3.96 0.08 -0.53
CA MET A 47 2.86 0.26 -1.47
C MET A 47 2.50 -1.05 -2.19
N ILE A 48 3.48 -1.81 -2.70
CA ILE A 48 3.19 -3.09 -3.36
C ILE A 48 2.54 -4.09 -2.39
N ALA A 49 3.04 -4.15 -1.15
CA ALA A 49 2.48 -5.00 -0.10
C ALA A 49 1.01 -4.63 0.20
N PHE A 50 0.71 -3.34 0.31
CA PHE A 50 -0.65 -2.83 0.47
C PHE A 50 -1.57 -3.25 -0.68
N LEU A 51 -1.14 -3.09 -1.94
CA LEU A 51 -1.95 -3.46 -3.10
C LEU A 51 -2.23 -4.96 -3.16
N ALA A 52 -1.19 -5.78 -2.92
CA ALA A 52 -1.31 -7.22 -2.92
C ALA A 52 -2.24 -7.73 -1.80
N ALA A 53 -2.10 -7.19 -0.58
CA ALA A 53 -2.99 -7.53 0.54
C ALA A 53 -4.43 -7.07 0.28
N GLY A 54 -4.60 -5.84 -0.23
CA GLY A 54 -5.91 -5.26 -0.53
C GLY A 54 -6.68 -6.03 -1.58
N ALA A 55 -6.02 -6.62 -2.58
CA ALA A 55 -6.67 -7.40 -3.63
C ALA A 55 -7.41 -8.66 -3.13
N TYR A 56 -7.05 -9.15 -1.95
CA TYR A 56 -7.61 -10.36 -1.35
C TYR A 56 -8.25 -10.13 0.02
N SER A 57 -8.37 -8.87 0.45
CA SER A 57 -9.09 -8.52 1.66
C SER A 57 -10.59 -8.50 1.40
N ASP A 58 -11.38 -9.13 2.27
CA ASP A 58 -12.85 -9.10 2.23
C ASP A 58 -13.42 -7.72 2.60
N THR A 59 -12.61 -6.88 3.25
CA THR A 59 -13.00 -5.52 3.66
C THR A 59 -12.05 -4.47 3.10
N PRO A 60 -12.51 -3.23 2.88
CA PRO A 60 -11.63 -2.15 2.44
C PRO A 60 -10.45 -1.93 3.38
N LEU A 61 -9.29 -1.72 2.80
CA LEU A 61 -8.05 -1.29 3.42
C LEU A 61 -7.74 0.14 2.99
N SER A 62 -7.12 0.90 3.89
CA SER A 62 -6.68 2.27 3.62
C SER A 62 -5.16 2.36 3.79
N PRO A 63 -4.43 2.97 2.83
CA PRO A 63 -3.02 3.23 2.97
C PRO A 63 -2.76 4.38 3.96
N SER A 64 -1.54 4.49 4.47
CA SER A 64 -1.10 5.73 5.11
C SER A 64 -0.91 6.84 4.05
N PRO A 65 -0.88 8.13 4.42
CA PRO A 65 -0.70 9.22 3.46
C PRO A 65 0.52 9.05 2.56
N LEU A 66 1.68 8.68 3.13
CA LEU A 66 2.89 8.49 2.34
C LEU A 66 2.76 7.28 1.40
N VAL A 67 2.20 6.15 1.86
CA VAL A 67 1.97 4.97 1.01
C VAL A 67 0.98 5.28 -0.11
N ASP A 68 -0.01 6.13 0.16
CA ASP A 68 -0.96 6.60 -0.84
C ASP A 68 -0.29 7.46 -1.92
N ASP A 69 0.67 8.31 -1.55
CA ASP A 69 1.47 9.05 -2.52
C ASP A 69 2.28 8.13 -3.46
N PHE A 70 2.83 7.03 -2.94
CA PHE A 70 3.44 5.99 -3.77
C PHE A 70 2.43 5.34 -4.72
N TRP A 71 1.22 5.03 -4.23
CA TRP A 71 0.18 4.42 -5.05
C TRP A 71 -0.26 5.36 -6.18
N HIS A 72 -0.46 6.65 -5.88
CA HIS A 72 -0.72 7.68 -6.88
C HIS A 72 0.40 7.74 -7.94
N ALA A 73 1.66 7.71 -7.52
CA ALA A 73 2.78 7.70 -8.46
C ALA A 73 2.73 6.48 -9.39
N PHE A 74 2.28 5.32 -8.91
CA PHE A 74 2.13 4.12 -9.73
C PHE A 74 0.90 4.18 -10.67
N LEU A 75 -0.23 4.72 -10.20
CA LEU A 75 -1.44 4.89 -11.03
C LEU A 75 -1.21 5.76 -12.27
N LEU A 76 -0.26 6.71 -12.22
CA LEU A 76 0.13 7.51 -13.38
C LEU A 76 0.86 6.70 -14.47
N HIS A 77 1.38 5.51 -14.15
CA HIS A 77 1.94 4.56 -15.12
C HIS A 77 0.91 3.50 -15.49
N THR A 78 -0.22 3.95 -16.07
CA THR A 78 -1.44 3.15 -16.26
C THR A 78 -1.21 1.76 -16.88
N GLN A 79 -0.38 1.66 -17.94
CA GLN A 79 -0.04 0.37 -18.55
C GLN A 79 0.68 -0.56 -17.56
N ALA A 80 1.72 -0.06 -16.90
CA ALA A 80 2.49 -0.85 -15.93
C ALA A 80 1.63 -1.24 -14.72
N TYR A 81 0.73 -0.36 -14.28
CA TYR A 81 -0.21 -0.64 -13.20
C TYR A 81 -1.21 -1.73 -13.57
N GLN A 82 -1.78 -1.68 -14.78
CA GLN A 82 -2.67 -2.71 -15.31
C GLN A 82 -1.95 -4.06 -15.47
N ASP A 83 -0.72 -4.04 -15.99
CA ASP A 83 0.09 -5.26 -16.17
C ASP A 83 0.47 -5.88 -14.83
N PHE A 84 0.84 -5.06 -13.84
CA PHE A 84 1.09 -5.53 -12.48
C PHE A 84 -0.17 -6.13 -11.84
N CYS A 85 -1.30 -5.44 -11.93
CA CYS A 85 -2.57 -5.93 -11.39
C CYS A 85 -2.99 -7.27 -12.02
N SER A 86 -2.96 -7.38 -13.35
CA SER A 86 -3.40 -8.59 -14.05
C SER A 86 -2.37 -9.73 -14.01
N GLY A 87 -1.08 -9.43 -14.15
CA GLY A 87 -0.01 -10.42 -14.26
C GLY A 87 0.61 -10.85 -12.94
N THR A 88 0.62 -9.98 -11.92
CA THR A 88 1.26 -10.27 -10.63
C THR A 88 0.25 -10.51 -9.52
N ILE A 89 -0.76 -9.65 -9.41
CA ILE A 89 -1.84 -9.80 -8.42
C ILE A 89 -2.96 -10.70 -8.96
N GLY A 90 -3.20 -10.75 -10.26
CA GLY A 90 -4.34 -11.48 -10.84
C GLY A 90 -5.70 -10.80 -10.65
N LYS A 91 -5.75 -9.58 -10.11
CA LYS A 91 -6.94 -8.75 -9.91
C LYS A 91 -6.62 -7.28 -10.04
N PHE A 92 -7.54 -6.50 -10.59
CA PHE A 92 -7.39 -5.05 -10.65
C PHE A 92 -7.72 -4.42 -9.30
N VAL A 93 -6.75 -3.68 -8.73
CA VAL A 93 -6.97 -2.97 -7.47
C VAL A 93 -7.47 -1.56 -7.80
N HIS A 94 -8.77 -1.33 -7.62
CA HIS A 94 -9.36 -0.02 -7.84
C HIS A 94 -8.99 0.95 -6.71
N HIS A 95 -8.50 2.12 -7.11
CA HIS A 95 -8.33 3.27 -6.23
C HIS A 95 -9.66 3.99 -6.03
N GLN A 96 -10.05 4.20 -4.78
CA GLN A 96 -11.22 4.99 -4.43
C GLN A 96 -10.81 6.17 -3.54
N PRO A 97 -10.96 7.42 -4.03
CA PRO A 97 -10.78 8.60 -3.20
C PRO A 97 -11.91 8.74 -2.18
N GLY A 98 -11.56 9.23 -0.99
CA GLY A 98 -12.54 9.67 0.01
C GLY A 98 -12.69 8.73 1.20
N PHE A 99 -13.24 9.29 2.27
CA PHE A 99 -13.27 8.66 3.58
C PHE A 99 -14.17 7.42 3.61
N LEU A 100 -13.65 6.37 4.23
CA LEU A 100 -14.48 5.30 4.76
C LEU A 100 -15.24 5.83 5.98
N ASP A 101 -16.54 5.54 6.03
CA ASP A 101 -17.43 5.92 7.13
C ASP A 101 -16.87 5.44 8.48
N LYS A 102 -16.83 6.34 9.47
CA LYS A 102 -16.17 6.05 10.75
C LYS A 102 -16.99 5.06 11.57
N GLU A 103 -18.30 5.20 11.56
CA GLU A 103 -19.24 4.34 12.26
C GLU A 103 -19.19 2.91 11.70
N GLU A 104 -19.08 2.75 10.38
CA GLU A 104 -18.97 1.44 9.71
C GLU A 104 -17.58 0.82 9.84
N HIS A 105 -16.50 1.61 9.76
CA HIS A 105 -15.14 1.09 9.59
C HIS A 105 -14.17 1.33 10.76
N GLY A 106 -14.61 2.02 11.81
CA GLY A 106 -13.86 2.20 13.07
C GLY A 106 -12.82 3.34 13.05
N GLY A 107 -12.83 4.19 12.01
CA GLY A 107 -11.93 5.33 11.85
C GLY A 107 -10.46 4.96 11.59
N GLY A 108 -9.60 5.99 11.50
CA GLY A 108 -8.21 5.86 11.03
C GLY A 108 -7.36 4.84 11.79
N LYS A 109 -7.46 4.78 13.13
CA LYS A 109 -6.70 3.81 13.94
C LYS A 109 -7.07 2.37 13.62
N ALA A 110 -8.37 2.08 13.50
CA ALA A 110 -8.84 0.73 13.17
C ALA A 110 -8.50 0.35 11.72
N LEU A 111 -8.63 1.30 10.78
CA LEU A 111 -8.25 1.10 9.38
C LEU A 111 -6.77 0.80 9.22
N ARG A 112 -5.91 1.58 9.89
CA ARG A 112 -4.46 1.34 9.91
C ARG A 112 -4.13 -0.05 10.44
N ALA A 113 -4.66 -0.42 11.60
CA ALA A 113 -4.39 -1.73 12.21
C ALA A 113 -4.82 -2.87 11.26
N ARG A 114 -6.01 -2.76 10.68
CA ARG A 114 -6.54 -3.70 9.69
C ARG A 114 -5.64 -3.82 8.46
N THR A 115 -5.16 -2.70 7.90
CA THR A 115 -4.26 -2.71 6.75
C THR A 115 -2.93 -3.41 7.09
N VAL A 116 -2.35 -3.09 8.24
CA VAL A 116 -1.10 -3.73 8.72
C VAL A 116 -1.31 -5.23 8.92
N ASP A 117 -2.39 -5.64 9.58
CA ASP A 117 -2.72 -7.05 9.81
C ASP A 117 -2.90 -7.80 8.49
N ALA A 118 -3.56 -7.19 7.50
CA ALA A 118 -3.74 -7.79 6.18
C ALA A 118 -2.41 -7.97 5.43
N ILE A 119 -1.49 -7.01 5.51
CA ILE A 119 -0.15 -7.11 4.92
C ILE A 119 0.65 -8.24 5.57
N VAL A 120 0.63 -8.31 6.91
CA VAL A 120 1.32 -9.36 7.68
C VAL A 120 0.73 -10.73 7.38
N ALA A 121 -0.60 -10.86 7.35
CA ALA A 121 -1.30 -12.10 7.03
C ALA A 121 -1.03 -12.57 5.59
N SER A 122 -0.78 -11.63 4.67
CA SER A 122 -0.34 -11.92 3.30
C SER A 122 1.13 -12.36 3.20
N GLY A 123 1.86 -12.36 4.32
CA GLY A 123 3.23 -12.82 4.41
C GLY A 123 4.28 -11.82 3.92
N PHE A 124 3.95 -10.52 3.86
CA PHE A 124 4.88 -9.48 3.41
C PHE A 124 5.62 -8.80 4.56
N VAL A 125 6.81 -8.27 4.25
CA VAL A 125 7.57 -7.42 5.18
C VAL A 125 6.80 -6.12 5.44
N ILE A 126 6.58 -5.82 6.72
CA ILE A 126 5.99 -4.55 7.17
C ILE A 126 7.09 -3.62 7.71
N ASP A 127 6.98 -2.35 7.36
CA ASP A 127 7.87 -1.30 7.84
C ASP A 127 7.05 -0.19 8.51
N MET A 128 7.06 -0.20 9.84
CA MET A 128 6.19 0.67 10.64
C MET A 128 6.50 2.16 10.47
N GLU A 129 7.65 2.53 9.90
CA GLU A 129 7.95 3.93 9.54
C GLU A 129 6.94 4.48 8.51
N PHE A 130 6.39 3.61 7.66
CA PHE A 130 5.38 3.96 6.65
C PHE A 130 3.95 3.84 7.16
N TRP A 131 3.75 3.32 8.37
CA TRP A 131 2.43 3.13 8.97
C TRP A 131 2.38 3.84 10.33
N PRO A 132 2.50 5.18 10.39
CA PRO A 132 2.40 5.91 11.65
C PRO A 132 0.98 5.87 12.19
N GLU A 133 0.81 5.95 13.52
CA GLU A 133 -0.49 6.31 14.08
C GLU A 133 -0.75 7.79 13.76
N LEU A 134 -1.86 8.07 13.08
CA LEU A 134 -2.26 9.43 12.73
C LEU A 134 -3.36 9.89 13.68
N ASP A 135 -3.21 11.08 14.24
CA ASP A 135 -4.30 11.72 14.95
C ASP A 135 -5.26 12.32 13.91
N LEU A 136 -6.55 11.98 14.01
CA LEU A 136 -7.56 12.27 12.98
C LEU A 136 -7.80 13.78 12.75
N ALA A 137 -7.28 14.63 13.63
CA ALA A 137 -7.47 16.08 13.60
C ALA A 137 -6.72 16.81 12.47
N ASP A 138 -5.68 16.19 11.87
CA ASP A 138 -4.76 16.89 10.97
C ASP A 138 -4.95 16.61 9.46
N CYS A 139 -5.94 15.79 9.07
CA CYS A 139 -6.13 15.41 7.66
C CYS A 139 -7.13 16.30 6.93
N SER A 140 -6.68 17.47 6.47
CA SER A 140 -7.45 18.41 5.63
C SER A 140 -7.06 18.40 4.14
N GLN A 141 -6.20 17.46 3.71
CA GLN A 141 -5.69 17.38 2.33
C GLN A 141 -6.47 16.36 1.51
N CYS A 142 -6.83 16.70 0.27
CA CYS A 142 -7.61 15.88 -0.67
C CYS A 142 -6.95 14.54 -1.08
N HIS A 143 -5.71 14.29 -0.66
CA HIS A 143 -4.96 13.04 -0.86
C HIS A 143 -4.90 12.17 0.40
N ALA A 144 -5.39 12.65 1.53
CA ALA A 144 -5.57 11.81 2.69
C ALA A 144 -6.88 11.03 2.53
N ASN A 145 -6.87 9.75 2.91
CA ASN A 145 -8.05 8.89 3.05
C ASN A 145 -8.53 8.18 1.79
N CYS A 146 -7.65 7.79 0.87
CA CYS A 146 -8.02 6.86 -0.19
C CYS A 146 -8.17 5.42 0.36
N HIS A 147 -8.83 4.55 -0.37
CA HIS A 147 -8.94 3.14 -0.02
C HIS A 147 -8.99 2.26 -1.26
N ASN A 148 -8.73 0.97 -1.09
CA ASN A 148 -8.97 0.01 -2.17
C ASN A 148 -10.45 -0.43 -2.18
N SER A 149 -10.92 -0.86 -3.34
CA SER A 149 -12.31 -1.31 -3.51
C SER A 149 -12.40 -2.82 -3.82
N PRO A 150 -12.39 -3.68 -2.78
CA PRO A 150 -12.33 -5.14 -2.99
C PRO A 150 -13.58 -5.73 -3.65
N LYS A 151 -14.72 -5.02 -3.58
CA LYS A 151 -16.02 -5.48 -4.11
C LYS A 151 -16.19 -5.30 -5.63
N TYR A 152 -15.25 -4.63 -6.31
CA TYR A 152 -15.32 -4.36 -7.75
C TYR A 152 -14.13 -4.95 -8.52
N ALA A 153 -13.45 -5.95 -7.93
CA ALA A 153 -12.32 -6.65 -8.54
C ALA A 153 -12.73 -7.66 -9.61
#